data_AF-A0A7W1NMX3-F1
#
_entry.id   AF-A0A7W1NMX3-F1
#
_cell.length_a   1.000
_cell.length_b   1.000
_cell.length_c   1.000
_cell.angle_alpha   90.00
_cell.angle_beta   90.00
_cell.angle_gamma   90.00
#
_symmetry.space_group_name_H-M   'P 1'
#
loop_
_entity.id
_entity.type
_entity.pdbx_description
1 polymer ?
#
loop_
_entity_poly.entity_id
_entity_poly.type
_entity_poly.pdbx_seq_one_letter_code
_entity_poly.pdbx_strand_id
1 'polypeptide(L)'
;MPAALNFWQKALGLPLQGTETNEHEAVDIAFLPVGESRIELLQPTTEDSGIAKYLAKRGAGMHHLCLAVEDIDAAMAHIAAQGVQLINETPRQREDGTRYAFVHPKSTGGVMVELYELPKGSV
;
A
#
# COMPACT_ATOMS: atom_id res chain seq x y z
N MET A 1 14.79 1.05 4.21
CA MET A 1 14.86 1.68 2.87
C MET A 1 16.23 1.57 2.20
N PRO A 2 17.35 2.08 2.76
CA PRO A 2 18.58 2.25 1.98
C PRO A 2 19.16 0.94 1.44
N ALA A 3 19.10 -0.14 2.24
CA ALA A 3 19.55 -1.46 1.82
C ALA A 3 18.71 -2.02 0.65
N ALA A 4 17.39 -1.81 0.66
CA ALA A 4 16.49 -2.28 -0.38
C ALA A 4 16.73 -1.55 -1.71
N LEU A 5 17.01 -0.24 -1.68
CA LEU A 5 17.32 0.55 -2.87
C LEU A 5 18.56 0.04 -3.62
N ASN A 6 19.54 -0.58 -2.94
CA ASN A 6 20.69 -1.16 -3.64
C ASN A 6 20.27 -2.25 -4.64
N PHE A 7 19.28 -3.07 -4.30
CA PHE A 7 18.78 -4.07 -5.24
C PHE A 7 17.82 -3.44 -6.26
N TRP A 8 16.75 -2.82 -5.78
CA TRP A 8 15.65 -2.36 -6.65
C TRP A 8 16.04 -1.21 -7.57
N GLN A 9 16.76 -0.21 -7.06
CA GLN A 9 17.18 0.93 -7.86
C GLN A 9 18.49 0.64 -8.59
N LYS A 10 19.54 0.24 -7.86
CA LYS A 10 20.90 0.15 -8.44
C LYS A 10 21.12 -1.12 -9.26
N ALA A 11 20.71 -2.29 -8.77
CA ALA A 11 20.97 -3.56 -9.45
C ALA A 11 19.98 -3.83 -10.60
N LEU A 12 18.68 -3.53 -10.39
CA LEU A 12 17.67 -3.68 -11.44
C LEU A 12 17.52 -2.45 -12.35
N GLY A 13 18.09 -1.30 -11.96
CA GLY A 13 18.04 -0.08 -12.76
C GLY A 13 16.70 0.64 -12.74
N LEU A 14 15.81 0.36 -11.77
CA LEU A 14 14.53 1.04 -11.67
C LEU A 14 14.73 2.50 -11.22
N PRO A 15 14.05 3.48 -11.83
CA PRO A 15 14.15 4.86 -11.39
C PRO A 15 13.50 5.03 -10.02
N LEU A 16 14.08 5.89 -9.18
CA LEU A 16 13.42 6.39 -7.98
C LEU A 16 12.67 7.65 -8.36
N GLN A 17 11.34 7.61 -8.36
CA GLN A 17 10.50 8.76 -8.71
C GLN A 17 10.44 9.77 -7.55
N GLY A 18 10.44 9.29 -6.31
CA GLY A 18 10.34 10.14 -5.13
C GLY A 18 10.13 9.33 -3.86
N THR A 19 10.03 10.05 -2.75
CA THR A 19 9.71 9.49 -1.44
C THR A 19 8.60 10.31 -0.76
N GLU A 20 7.79 9.66 0.06
CA GLU A 20 6.73 10.27 0.84
C GLU A 20 6.72 9.67 2.25
N THR A 21 6.38 10.47 3.26
CA THR A 21 6.06 9.97 4.60
C THR A 21 4.55 9.96 4.76
N ASN A 22 3.98 8.78 4.97
CA ASN A 22 2.57 8.62 5.32
C ASN A 22 2.45 8.49 6.85
N GLU A 23 2.09 9.59 7.51
CA GLU A 23 1.96 9.66 8.96
C GLU A 23 0.83 8.77 9.51
N HIS A 24 -0.27 8.60 8.76
CA HIS A 24 -1.39 7.75 9.18
C HIS A 24 -1.01 6.27 9.34
N GLU A 25 0.00 5.82 8.58
CA GLU A 25 0.52 4.45 8.62
C GLU A 25 1.90 4.36 9.30
N ALA A 26 2.44 5.49 9.76
CA ALA A 26 3.79 5.60 10.33
C ALA A 26 4.85 4.92 9.43
N VAL A 27 4.88 5.30 8.15
CA VAL A 27 5.73 4.68 7.13
C VAL A 27 6.31 5.71 6.16
N ASP A 28 7.60 5.57 5.87
CA ASP A 28 8.25 6.20 4.72
C ASP A 28 8.15 5.28 3.51
N ILE A 29 7.82 5.84 2.35
CA ILE A 29 7.59 5.15 1.10
C ILE A 29 8.58 5.66 0.06
N ALA A 30 9.20 4.76 -0.69
CA ALA A 30 9.95 5.09 -1.90
C ALA A 30 9.26 4.49 -3.12
N PHE A 31 8.99 5.31 -4.13
CA PHE A 31 8.24 4.91 -5.32
C PHE A 31 9.18 4.60 -6.48
N LEU A 32 9.10 3.36 -7.00
CA LEU A 32 9.85 2.92 -8.17
C LEU A 32 8.88 2.52 -9.29
N PRO A 33 8.69 3.35 -10.33
CA PRO A 33 7.83 3.04 -11.48
C PRO A 33 8.27 1.77 -12.22
N VAL A 34 7.29 0.97 -12.64
CA VAL A 34 7.48 -0.23 -13.47
C VAL A 34 6.28 -0.35 -14.43
N GLY A 35 6.47 0.04 -15.70
CA GLY A 35 5.37 0.05 -16.68
C GLY A 35 4.24 0.99 -16.23
N GLU A 36 3.02 0.46 -16.18
CA GLU A 36 1.81 1.17 -15.70
C GLU A 36 1.58 0.98 -14.19
N SER A 37 2.57 0.44 -13.47
CA SER A 37 2.50 0.16 -12.03
C SER A 37 3.71 0.72 -11.31
N ARG A 38 3.80 0.52 -10.00
CA ARG A 38 4.97 0.89 -9.20
C ARG A 38 5.25 -0.13 -8.12
N ILE A 39 6.52 -0.23 -7.75
CA ILE A 39 6.98 -0.91 -6.54
C ILE A 39 7.13 0.14 -5.46
N GLU A 40 6.48 -0.09 -4.33
CA GLU A 40 6.62 0.73 -3.14
C GLU A 40 7.51 0.03 -2.13
N LEU A 41 8.62 0.65 -1.79
CA LEU A 41 9.46 0.19 -0.69
C LEU A 41 9.00 0.91 0.57
N LEU A 42 8.74 0.15 1.62
CA LEU A 42 8.18 0.64 2.88
C LEU A 42 9.23 0.57 3.99
N GLN A 43 9.37 1.63 4.76
CA GLN A 43 10.19 1.68 5.97
C GLN A 43 9.35 2.24 7.11
N PRO A 44 9.20 1.52 8.23
CA PRO A 44 8.45 2.05 9.37
C PRO A 44 9.17 3.26 9.96
N THR A 45 8.41 4.29 10.34
CA THR A 45 8.93 5.47 11.05
C THR A 45 8.86 5.30 12.57
N THR A 46 8.03 4.37 13.06
CA THR A 46 7.94 3.99 14.48
C THR A 46 8.04 2.47 14.67
N GLU A 47 8.52 2.05 15.84
CA GLU A 47 8.71 0.64 16.19
C GLU A 47 7.38 -0.13 16.41
N ASP A 48 6.28 0.59 16.64
CA ASP A 48 4.95 0.03 16.90
C ASP A 48 4.00 0.10 15.70
N SER A 49 4.46 0.64 14.57
CA SER A 49 3.72 0.71 13.31
C SER A 49 3.32 -0.67 12.77
N GLY A 50 2.32 -0.69 11.87
CA GLY A 50 1.89 -1.93 11.19
C GLY A 50 3.03 -2.61 10.43
N ILE A 51 3.85 -1.82 9.74
CA ILE A 51 5.03 -2.31 9.00
C ILE A 51 6.11 -2.84 9.95
N ALA A 52 6.39 -2.16 11.07
CA ALA A 52 7.36 -2.67 12.06
C ALA A 52 6.93 -4.03 12.63
N LYS A 53 5.65 -4.17 12.97
CA LYS A 53 5.06 -5.43 13.43
C LYS A 53 5.14 -6.53 12.36
N TYR A 54 4.90 -6.19 11.09
CA TYR A 54 5.05 -7.14 9.98
C TYR A 54 6.50 -7.62 9.87
N LEU A 55 7.46 -6.70 9.84
CA LEU A 55 8.89 -7.01 9.74
C LEU A 55 9.37 -7.90 10.89
N ALA A 56 8.95 -7.60 12.13
CA ALA A 56 9.31 -8.42 13.29
C ALA A 56 8.76 -9.86 13.20
N LYS A 57 7.57 -10.03 12.59
CA LYS A 57 6.89 -11.34 12.50
C LYS A 57 7.29 -12.16 11.27
N ARG A 58 7.60 -11.51 10.15
CA ARG A 58 7.77 -12.15 8.83
C ARG A 58 9.12 -11.87 8.17
N GLY A 59 9.89 -10.91 8.67
CA GLY A 59 11.04 -10.36 7.96
C GLY A 59 10.62 -9.46 6.79
N ALA A 60 11.61 -8.99 6.04
CA ALA A 60 11.36 -8.21 4.83
C ALA A 60 10.76 -9.10 3.72
N GLY A 61 9.82 -8.54 2.94
CA GLY A 61 9.14 -9.27 1.88
C GLY A 61 7.96 -8.48 1.31
N MET A 62 7.13 -9.16 0.50
CA MET A 62 5.93 -8.58 -0.08
C MET A 62 4.85 -8.38 0.99
N HIS A 63 4.46 -7.12 1.20
CA HIS A 63 3.53 -6.74 2.27
C HIS A 63 2.06 -6.80 1.84
N HIS A 64 1.71 -6.15 0.75
CA HIS A 64 0.37 -6.16 0.16
C HIS A 64 0.44 -5.96 -1.37
N LEU A 65 -0.69 -6.18 -2.04
CA LEU A 65 -0.93 -5.78 -3.42
C LEU A 65 -1.91 -4.61 -3.43
N CYS A 66 -1.58 -3.54 -4.15
CA CYS A 66 -2.43 -2.36 -4.28
C CYS A 66 -3.17 -2.37 -5.62
N LEU A 67 -4.48 -2.14 -5.60
CA LEU A 67 -5.36 -2.09 -6.78
C LEU A 67 -6.07 -0.75 -6.83
N ALA A 68 -5.84 -0.03 -7.93
CA ALA A 68 -6.55 1.22 -8.19
C ALA A 68 -8.04 0.95 -8.48
N VAL A 69 -8.92 1.77 -7.92
CA VAL A 69 -10.37 1.74 -8.13
C VAL A 69 -10.89 3.14 -8.42
N GLU A 70 -11.95 3.24 -9.24
CA GLU A 70 -12.56 4.52 -9.60
C GLU A 70 -13.48 5.08 -8.49
N ASP A 71 -14.12 4.19 -7.73
CA ASP A 71 -15.01 4.51 -6.61
C ASP A 71 -14.80 3.49 -5.48
N ILE A 72 -14.10 3.91 -4.43
CA ILE A 72 -13.73 3.03 -3.31
C ILE A 72 -14.93 2.66 -2.44
N ASP A 73 -15.94 3.53 -2.33
CA ASP A 73 -17.13 3.25 -1.53
C ASP A 73 -17.96 2.14 -2.22
N ALA A 74 -18.13 2.26 -3.54
CA ALA A 74 -18.78 1.23 -4.35
C ALA A 74 -17.99 -0.09 -4.33
N ALA A 75 -16.66 -0.03 -4.46
CA ALA A 75 -15.80 -1.21 -4.42
C ALA A 75 -15.88 -1.93 -3.06
N MET A 76 -15.77 -1.19 -1.95
CA MET A 76 -15.89 -1.74 -0.60
C MET A 76 -17.26 -2.35 -0.36
N ALA A 77 -18.35 -1.67 -0.75
CA ALA A 77 -19.70 -2.19 -0.61
C ALA A 77 -19.92 -3.47 -1.42
N HIS A 78 -19.43 -3.51 -2.68
CA HIS A 78 -19.50 -4.69 -3.52
C HIS A 78 -18.77 -5.88 -2.91
N ILE A 79 -17.52 -5.68 -2.46
CA ILE A 79 -16.68 -6.71 -1.87
C ILE A 79 -17.30 -7.23 -0.56
N ALA A 80 -17.78 -6.34 0.31
CA ALA A 80 -18.46 -6.72 1.55
C ALA A 80 -19.72 -7.53 1.29
N ALA A 81 -20.51 -7.20 0.25
CA ALA A 81 -21.69 -7.96 -0.13
C ALA A 81 -21.37 -9.39 -0.61
N GLN A 82 -20.14 -9.67 -1.04
CA GLN A 82 -19.67 -11.02 -1.35
C GLN A 82 -19.13 -11.78 -0.12
N GLY A 83 -19.30 -11.24 1.09
CA GLY A 83 -18.83 -11.86 2.34
C GLY A 83 -17.32 -11.76 2.55
N VAL A 84 -16.63 -10.91 1.79
CA VAL A 84 -15.19 -10.67 1.95
C VAL A 84 -14.97 -9.72 3.13
N GLN A 85 -14.02 -10.09 4.00
CA GLN A 85 -13.70 -9.32 5.19
C GLN A 85 -12.82 -8.11 4.83
N LEU A 86 -13.31 -6.91 5.12
CA LEU A 86 -12.52 -5.67 5.08
C LEU A 86 -11.78 -5.46 6.41
N ILE A 87 -10.63 -4.81 6.37
CA ILE A 87 -9.89 -4.36 7.55
C ILE A 87 -10.42 -3.00 8.00
N ASN A 88 -10.72 -2.12 7.05
CA ASN A 88 -11.28 -0.81 7.31
C ASN A 88 -12.80 -0.84 7.11
N GLU A 89 -13.57 -0.31 8.07
CA GLU A 89 -15.02 -0.14 7.91
C GLU A 89 -15.37 1.01 6.96
N THR A 90 -14.53 2.05 6.93
CA THR A 90 -14.59 3.20 6.03
C THR A 90 -13.21 3.47 5.43
N PRO A 91 -13.13 4.02 4.20
CA PRO A 91 -11.84 4.33 3.59
C PRO A 91 -11.11 5.41 4.40
N ARG A 92 -9.80 5.26 4.52
CA ARG A 92 -8.92 6.32 5.02
C ARG A 92 -8.68 7.32 3.88
N GLN A 93 -8.43 8.57 4.23
CA GLN A 93 -8.18 9.64 3.27
C GLN A 93 -6.88 10.38 3.62
N ARG A 94 -6.04 10.60 2.60
CA ARG A 94 -4.83 11.42 2.67
C ARG A 94 -5.15 12.89 2.39
N GLU A 95 -4.21 13.78 2.72
CA GLU A 95 -4.35 15.23 2.53
C GLU A 95 -4.54 15.63 1.05
N ASP A 96 -3.93 14.89 0.12
CA ASP A 96 -4.05 15.10 -1.32
C ASP A 96 -5.42 14.66 -1.90
N GLY A 97 -6.27 14.07 -1.06
CA GLY A 97 -7.59 13.54 -1.44
C GLY A 97 -7.58 12.07 -1.85
N THR A 98 -6.42 11.40 -1.86
CA THR A 98 -6.32 9.97 -2.14
C THR A 98 -7.03 9.19 -1.03
N ARG A 99 -7.86 8.22 -1.41
CA ARG A 99 -8.59 7.35 -0.47
C ARG A 99 -8.10 5.92 -0.59
N TYR A 100 -8.04 5.20 0.53
CA TYR A 100 -7.59 3.82 0.53
C TYR A 100 -8.23 2.97 1.64
N ALA A 101 -8.30 1.66 1.42
CA ALA A 101 -8.82 0.68 2.36
C ALA A 101 -8.18 -0.69 2.13
N PHE A 102 -8.08 -1.51 3.16
CA PHE A 102 -7.49 -2.84 3.07
C PHE A 102 -8.52 -3.96 3.19
N VAL A 103 -8.30 -5.03 2.42
CA VAL A 103 -9.01 -6.30 2.49
C VAL A 103 -8.21 -7.29 3.32
N HIS A 104 -8.87 -8.00 4.23
CA HIS A 104 -8.21 -8.88 5.16
C HIS A 104 -7.68 -10.14 4.44
N PRO A 105 -6.40 -10.54 4.64
CA PRO A 105 -5.78 -11.67 3.94
C PRO A 105 -6.48 -13.02 4.13
N LYS A 106 -7.33 -13.15 5.16
CA LYS A 106 -8.17 -14.35 5.39
C LYS A 106 -9.17 -14.59 4.25
N SER A 107 -9.61 -13.53 3.58
CA SER A 107 -10.60 -13.63 2.48
C SER A 107 -9.95 -13.73 1.10
N THR A 108 -8.62 -13.60 1.01
CA THR A 108 -7.88 -13.44 -0.25
C THR A 108 -6.69 -14.41 -0.35
N GLY A 109 -6.77 -15.56 0.34
CA GLY A 109 -5.76 -16.61 0.24
C GLY A 109 -4.39 -16.22 0.81
N GLY A 110 -4.34 -15.30 1.77
CA GLY A 110 -3.12 -14.86 2.43
C GLY A 110 -2.52 -13.56 1.89
N VAL A 111 -3.07 -12.99 0.81
CA VAL A 111 -2.60 -11.72 0.23
C VAL A 111 -3.37 -10.55 0.82
N MET A 112 -2.73 -9.64 1.53
CA MET A 112 -3.39 -8.40 1.89
C MET A 112 -3.55 -7.54 0.64
N VAL A 113 -4.78 -7.06 0.37
CA VAL A 113 -5.09 -6.22 -0.79
C VAL A 113 -5.43 -4.82 -0.29
N GLU A 114 -4.86 -3.80 -0.92
CA GLU A 114 -5.24 -2.41 -0.76
C GLU A 114 -6.10 -1.99 -1.95
N LEU A 115 -7.24 -1.37 -1.67
CA LEU A 115 -8.05 -0.60 -2.62
C LEU A 115 -7.58 0.84 -2.54
N TYR A 116 -7.31 1.46 -3.69
CA TYR A 116 -6.71 2.78 -3.75
C TYR A 116 -7.43 3.64 -4.80
N GLU A 117 -7.99 4.77 -4.37
CA GLU A 117 -8.68 5.72 -5.23
C GLU A 117 -7.89 7.02 -5.28
N LEU A 118 -7.46 7.40 -6.48
CA LEU A 118 -6.80 8.67 -6.72
C LEU A 118 -7.79 9.84 -6.65
N PRO A 119 -7.32 11.05 -6.28
CA PRO A 119 -8.16 12.24 -6.31
C PRO A 119 -8.75 12.46 -7.72
N LYS A 120 -9.99 12.92 -7.80
CA LYS A 120 -10.65 13.18 -9.09
C LYS A 120 -9.84 14.18 -9.91
N GLY A 121 -9.54 13.82 -11.16
CA GLY A 121 -8.73 14.64 -12.08
C GLY A 121 -7.22 14.40 -12.01
N SER A 122 -6.78 13.45 -11.19
CA SER A 122 -5.42 12.92 -11.26
C SER A 122 -5.30 12.03 -12.51
N VAL A 123 -4.33 12.34 -13.38
CA VAL A 123 -3.97 11.55 -14.57
C VAL A 123 -2.79 10.64 -14.29
#